data_AF-A0A1Q6R634-F1
#
_entry.id   AF-A0A1Q6R634-F1
#
_cell.length_a   1.000
_cell.length_b   1.000
_cell.length_c   1.000
_cell.angle_alpha   90.00
_cell.angle_beta   90.00
_cell.angle_gamma   90.00
#
_symmetry.space_group_name_H-M   'P 1'
#
loop_
_entity.id
_entity.type
_entity.pdbx_description
1 polymer ?
#
loop_
_entity_poly.entity_id
_entity_poly.type
_entity_poly.pdbx_seq_one_letter_code
_entity_poly.pdbx_strand_id
1 'polypeptide(L)'
;MFASSGENTLLPETQGEILYFFFHRNSSFYNIRKRAVETRTNPLNELQTQLVLDFILPYIGACFESEDIFSVNAGNFGHMILKSVEAVRELFLDAGSNPFVDFHYSKNCLQSTLDSLVEGDIVKTTDVIKCVFDYLGIIYQYQINEGSYVERVRYAFCHHSFRDYFSAIWTVQLLRMLPQVNPSKFIIKSEESDASYGKTLNTSFWSLEKVALISEILMEHRNKPYLEKQIGNWYTPKPDNDEQAVLAEALDACRKLCEKTDIHYLQENLLSSILYGRKELTYVDLHGLDLSHSNFFNVICSRKSCFGKVGTNFSGAVLHEDCFHPQNHQDNIIEYIYYEKSALL
;
A
#
# COMPACT_ATOMS: atom_id res chain seq x y z
N MET A 1 18.82 -25.24 5.13
CA MET A 1 17.60 -25.74 4.47
C MET A 1 16.61 -26.01 5.59
N PHE A 2 15.75 -25.05 5.91
CA PHE A 2 14.79 -25.16 7.01
C PHE A 2 13.43 -25.46 6.40
N ALA A 3 13.00 -26.72 6.46
CA ALA A 3 11.63 -27.10 6.19
C ALA A 3 11.03 -27.54 7.53
N SER A 4 10.19 -26.69 8.13
CA SER A 4 9.33 -27.12 9.22
C SER A 4 8.07 -27.74 8.61
N SER A 5 7.94 -29.05 8.75
CA SER A 5 6.69 -29.77 8.49
C SER A 5 5.63 -29.30 9.48
N GLY A 6 4.65 -28.50 9.04
CA GLY A 6 3.48 -28.23 9.87
C GLY A 6 2.56 -27.08 9.45
N GLU A 7 3.07 -25.90 9.08
CA GLU A 7 2.21 -24.71 8.92
C GLU A 7 2.68 -23.83 7.74
N ASN A 8 1.75 -23.51 6.83
CA ASN A 8 1.86 -22.70 5.61
C ASN A 8 3.09 -22.98 4.72
N THR A 9 2.87 -23.79 3.68
CA THR A 9 3.80 -24.18 2.61
C THR A 9 4.06 -23.11 1.54
N LEU A 10 3.54 -21.90 1.71
CA LEU A 10 3.69 -20.83 0.73
C LEU A 10 5.09 -20.21 0.83
N LEU A 11 5.92 -20.43 -0.19
CA LEU A 11 7.25 -19.83 -0.30
C LEU A 11 7.11 -18.45 -0.98
N PRO A 12 7.69 -17.38 -0.42
CA PRO A 12 7.64 -16.06 -1.06
C PRO A 12 8.43 -16.09 -2.38
N GLU A 13 7.87 -15.52 -3.44
CA GLU A 13 8.45 -15.53 -4.80
C GLU A 13 9.03 -14.17 -5.22
N THR A 14 8.63 -13.10 -4.53
CA THR A 14 8.98 -11.71 -4.85
C THR A 14 9.64 -11.01 -3.68
N GLN A 15 10.29 -9.86 -3.92
CA GLN A 15 10.95 -9.09 -2.86
C GLN A 15 9.93 -8.57 -1.84
N GLY A 16 8.79 -8.04 -2.31
CA GLY A 16 7.70 -7.59 -1.46
C GLY A 16 7.14 -8.72 -0.59
N GLU A 17 6.95 -9.93 -1.15
CA GLU A 17 6.55 -11.09 -0.35
C GLU A 17 7.58 -11.47 0.70
N ILE A 18 8.88 -11.47 0.38
CA ILE A 18 9.92 -11.84 1.36
C ILE A 18 9.86 -10.91 2.58
N LEU A 19 9.76 -9.60 2.34
CA LEU A 19 9.65 -8.61 3.41
C LEU A 19 8.32 -8.75 4.17
N TYR A 20 7.22 -8.99 3.47
CA TYR A 20 5.91 -9.23 4.08
C TYR A 20 5.90 -10.48 4.96
N PHE A 21 6.52 -11.57 4.51
CA PHE A 21 6.64 -12.79 5.31
C PHE A 21 7.55 -12.63 6.53
N PHE A 22 8.56 -11.77 6.43
CA PHE A 22 9.46 -11.48 7.54
C PHE A 22 8.83 -10.60 8.61
N PHE A 23 8.16 -9.52 8.19
CA PHE A 23 7.64 -8.48 9.08
C PHE A 23 6.16 -8.63 9.45
N HIS A 24 5.32 -9.26 8.62
CA HIS A 24 3.85 -9.15 8.72
C HIS A 24 3.11 -10.49 8.74
N ARG A 25 3.61 -11.54 8.07
CA ARG A 25 2.90 -12.83 7.98
C ARG A 25 3.51 -13.91 8.87
N ASN A 26 2.66 -14.60 9.63
CA ASN A 26 3.03 -15.83 10.33
C ASN A 26 3.40 -16.92 9.31
N SER A 27 4.68 -17.22 9.20
CA SER A 27 5.23 -18.23 8.29
C SER A 27 6.24 -19.14 8.98
N SER A 28 6.65 -20.21 8.30
CA SER A 28 7.73 -21.10 8.71
C SER A 28 9.13 -20.47 8.60
N PHE A 29 9.22 -19.26 8.02
CA PHE A 29 10.43 -18.46 7.99
C PHE A 29 10.62 -17.66 9.28
N TYR A 30 11.79 -17.02 9.45
CA TYR A 30 12.04 -16.14 10.60
C TYR A 30 11.00 -15.00 10.60
N ASN A 31 10.06 -15.08 11.52
CA ASN A 31 9.03 -14.06 11.73
C ASN A 31 9.40 -13.26 12.97
N ILE A 32 9.60 -11.95 12.79
CA ILE A 32 10.03 -11.08 13.89
C ILE A 32 8.93 -10.91 14.95
N ARG A 33 7.64 -10.88 14.56
CA ARG A 33 6.49 -10.70 15.47
C ARG A 33 6.44 -11.74 16.58
N LYS A 34 6.63 -13.02 16.24
CA LYS A 34 6.56 -14.14 17.19
C LYS A 34 7.65 -14.11 18.28
N ARG A 35 8.71 -13.32 18.10
CA ARG A 35 9.83 -13.24 19.04
C ARG A 35 9.80 -12.02 19.95
N ALA A 36 8.77 -11.17 19.86
CA ALA A 36 8.66 -9.96 20.68
C ALA A 36 8.78 -10.27 22.18
N VAL A 37 8.09 -11.33 22.63
CA VAL A 37 8.10 -11.81 24.02
C VAL A 37 9.41 -12.47 24.47
N GLU A 38 10.28 -12.86 23.53
CA GLU A 38 11.53 -13.58 23.81
C GLU A 38 12.70 -12.64 24.11
N THR A 39 12.57 -11.34 23.83
CA THR A 39 13.66 -10.37 23.95
C THR A 39 13.47 -9.44 25.14
N ARG A 40 14.55 -9.17 25.87
CA ARG A 40 14.55 -8.20 26.99
C ARG A 40 14.68 -6.74 26.54
N THR A 41 14.89 -6.51 25.23
CA THR A 41 15.16 -5.19 24.65
C THR A 41 13.89 -4.52 24.11
N ASN A 42 12.81 -5.26 23.89
CA ASN A 42 11.53 -4.69 23.48
C ASN A 42 10.69 -4.31 24.71
N PRO A 43 10.42 -3.00 24.95
CA PRO A 43 9.55 -2.58 26.05
C PRO A 43 8.05 -2.78 25.76
N LEU A 44 7.70 -3.11 24.51
CA LEU A 44 6.32 -3.25 24.05
C LEU A 44 5.86 -4.71 24.13
N ASN A 45 4.56 -4.90 24.40
CA ASN A 45 3.94 -6.21 24.28
C ASN A 45 3.71 -6.61 22.81
N GLU A 46 3.18 -7.82 22.57
CA GLU A 46 2.95 -8.37 21.23
C GLU A 46 2.04 -7.47 20.37
N LEU A 47 0.85 -7.11 20.88
CA LEU A 47 -0.11 -6.26 20.16
C LEU A 47 0.45 -4.87 19.87
N GLN A 48 1.18 -4.27 20.81
CA GLN A 48 1.84 -2.98 20.64
C GLN A 48 2.95 -3.06 19.57
N THR A 49 3.71 -4.16 19.54
CA THR A 49 4.74 -4.39 18.53
C THR A 49 4.12 -4.56 17.14
N GLN A 50 3.00 -5.30 17.05
CA GLN A 50 2.22 -5.44 15.82
C GLN A 50 1.70 -4.08 15.35
N LEU A 51 1.16 -3.25 16.26
CA LEU A 51 0.72 -1.89 15.95
C LEU A 51 1.86 -1.03 15.40
N VAL A 52 3.07 -1.17 15.96
CA VAL A 52 4.26 -0.47 15.46
C VAL A 52 4.59 -0.91 14.02
N LEU A 53 4.60 -2.21 13.74
CA LEU A 53 4.91 -2.76 12.41
C LEU A 53 3.81 -2.52 11.36
N ASP A 54 2.54 -2.51 11.78
CA ASP A 54 1.39 -2.39 10.89
C ASP A 54 1.01 -0.96 10.57
N PHE A 55 1.31 -0.01 11.46
CA PHE A 55 0.85 1.36 11.28
C PHE A 55 1.89 2.44 11.56
N ILE A 56 2.62 2.37 12.68
CA ILE A 56 3.54 3.46 13.07
C ILE A 56 4.75 3.54 12.14
N LEU A 57 5.47 2.43 11.95
CA LEU A 57 6.60 2.36 11.02
C LEU A 57 6.15 2.61 9.57
N PRO A 58 5.03 2.04 9.09
CA PRO A 58 4.46 2.38 7.80
C PRO A 58 4.21 3.88 7.60
N TYR A 59 3.57 4.54 8.56
CA TYR A 59 3.34 5.98 8.49
C TYR A 59 4.66 6.77 8.40
N ILE A 60 5.64 6.44 9.26
CA ILE A 60 6.96 7.07 9.22
C ILE A 60 7.65 6.84 7.86
N GLY A 61 7.55 5.63 7.31
CA GLY A 61 8.06 5.29 5.98
C GLY A 61 7.41 6.15 4.89
N ALA A 62 6.10 6.34 4.95
CA ALA A 62 5.36 7.20 4.04
C ALA A 62 5.76 8.68 4.15
N CYS A 63 6.01 9.20 5.36
CA CYS A 63 6.55 10.56 5.54
C CYS A 63 7.93 10.68 4.88
N PHE A 64 8.84 9.74 5.13
CA PHE A 64 10.18 9.78 4.54
C PHE A 64 10.17 9.70 3.01
N GLU A 65 9.30 8.87 2.43
CA GLU A 65 9.15 8.76 0.98
C GLU A 65 8.54 10.04 0.39
N SER A 66 7.44 10.54 0.96
CA SER A 66 6.72 11.70 0.41
C SER A 66 7.48 13.02 0.53
N GLU A 67 8.29 13.19 1.57
CA GLU A 67 9.15 14.35 1.76
C GLU A 67 10.52 14.21 1.07
N ASP A 68 10.80 13.05 0.45
CA ASP A 68 12.11 12.69 -0.14
C ASP A 68 13.30 12.95 0.80
N ILE A 69 13.16 12.48 2.06
CA ILE A 69 14.17 12.65 3.10
C ILE A 69 14.82 11.33 3.50
N PHE A 70 16.09 11.41 3.91
CA PHE A 70 16.88 10.26 4.32
C PHE A 70 17.07 10.15 5.83
N SER A 71 16.99 11.26 6.55
CA SER A 71 17.09 11.27 8.01
C SER A 71 16.39 12.48 8.62
N VAL A 72 16.02 12.35 9.89
CA VAL A 72 15.40 13.42 10.68
C VAL A 72 16.08 13.56 12.03
N ASN A 73 15.94 14.72 12.67
CA ASN A 73 16.38 14.90 14.06
C ASN A 73 15.42 14.21 15.05
N ALA A 74 15.84 14.08 16.31
CA ALA A 74 15.05 13.44 17.37
C ALA A 74 13.66 14.07 17.59
N GLY A 75 13.56 15.39 17.50
CA GLY A 75 12.28 16.10 17.67
C GLY A 75 11.28 15.75 16.56
N ASN A 76 11.74 15.81 15.31
CA ASN A 76 10.93 15.47 14.14
C ASN A 76 10.54 13.98 14.15
N PHE A 77 11.46 13.08 14.53
CA PHE A 77 11.13 11.65 14.65
C PHE A 77 10.06 11.40 15.71
N GLY A 78 10.19 12.03 16.88
CA GLY A 78 9.17 11.96 17.94
C GLY A 78 7.82 12.53 17.48
N HIS A 79 7.84 13.62 16.70
CA HIS A 79 6.63 14.20 16.10
C HIS A 79 5.97 13.25 15.10
N MET A 80 6.74 12.57 14.25
CA MET A 80 6.20 11.57 13.31
C MET A 80 5.54 10.39 14.05
N ILE A 81 6.10 9.94 15.17
CA ILE A 81 5.46 8.91 16.01
C ILE A 81 4.13 9.41 16.55
N LEU A 82 4.07 10.65 17.08
CA LEU A 82 2.82 11.25 17.54
C LEU A 82 1.77 11.31 16.42
N LYS A 83 2.16 11.85 15.26
CA LYS A 83 1.30 11.99 14.09
C LYS A 83 0.81 10.65 13.55
N SER A 84 1.63 9.60 13.65
CA SER A 84 1.19 8.25 13.28
C SER A 84 0.05 7.74 14.18
N VAL A 85 0.09 8.01 15.48
CA VAL A 85 -0.97 7.62 16.43
C VAL A 85 -2.27 8.38 16.12
N GLU A 86 -2.17 9.68 15.83
CA GLU A 86 -3.30 10.52 15.38
C GLU A 86 -3.91 9.97 14.09
N ALA A 87 -3.07 9.68 13.09
CA ALA A 87 -3.51 9.14 11.80
C ALA A 87 -4.19 7.76 11.96
N VAL A 88 -3.66 6.88 12.81
CA VAL A 88 -4.30 5.58 13.10
C VAL A 88 -5.69 5.78 13.70
N ARG A 89 -5.80 6.69 14.67
CA ARG A 89 -7.07 7.00 15.33
C ARG A 89 -8.10 7.54 14.34
N GLU A 90 -7.69 8.41 13.42
CA GLU A 90 -8.58 9.04 12.45
C GLU A 90 -9.01 8.10 11.32
N LEU A 91 -8.07 7.32 10.77
CA LEU A 91 -8.28 6.53 9.56
C LEU A 91 -8.80 5.12 9.85
N PHE A 92 -8.33 4.47 10.91
CA PHE A 92 -8.55 3.02 11.11
C PHE A 92 -9.59 2.68 12.18
N LEU A 93 -10.03 3.65 13.00
CA LEU A 93 -11.00 3.42 14.08
C LEU A 93 -12.42 3.90 13.77
N ASP A 94 -12.73 4.27 12.51
CA ASP A 94 -14.06 4.75 12.14
C ASP A 94 -15.07 3.59 11.94
N ALA A 95 -14.63 2.51 11.30
CA ALA A 95 -15.46 1.34 11.00
C ALA A 95 -15.68 0.44 12.24
N GLY A 96 -16.83 -0.24 12.31
CA GLY A 96 -17.15 -1.16 13.41
C GLY A 96 -16.26 -2.41 13.46
N SER A 97 -15.64 -2.77 12.33
CA SER A 97 -14.71 -3.88 12.15
C SER A 97 -13.45 -3.41 11.42
N ASN A 98 -12.42 -4.27 11.37
CA ASN A 98 -11.22 -4.04 10.56
C ASN A 98 -10.74 -5.36 9.93
N PRO A 99 -9.90 -5.34 8.88
CA PRO A 99 -9.40 -6.53 8.20
C PRO A 99 -8.10 -7.08 8.85
N PHE A 100 -7.75 -6.68 10.07
CA PHE A 100 -6.48 -7.01 10.69
C PHE A 100 -6.62 -8.16 11.70
N VAL A 101 -6.13 -9.33 11.32
CA VAL A 101 -6.21 -10.58 12.10
C VAL A 101 -5.58 -10.47 13.49
N ASP A 102 -4.47 -9.74 13.60
CA ASP A 102 -3.72 -9.53 14.83
C ASP A 102 -4.53 -8.75 15.88
N PHE A 103 -5.49 -7.94 15.42
CA PHE A 103 -6.44 -7.21 16.28
C PHE A 103 -7.82 -7.86 16.31
N HIS A 104 -7.89 -9.15 15.96
CA HIS A 104 -9.10 -9.97 15.96
C HIS A 104 -10.27 -9.36 15.18
N TYR A 105 -9.97 -8.63 14.10
CA TYR A 105 -10.96 -7.92 13.28
C TYR A 105 -11.83 -6.92 14.09
N SER A 106 -11.37 -6.55 15.28
CA SER A 106 -12.15 -5.81 16.28
C SER A 106 -11.62 -4.40 16.43
N LYS A 107 -12.48 -3.40 16.17
CA LYS A 107 -12.20 -1.99 16.45
C LYS A 107 -11.75 -1.79 17.90
N ASN A 108 -12.43 -2.45 18.85
CA ASN A 108 -12.14 -2.28 20.28
C ASN A 108 -10.73 -2.79 20.65
N CYS A 109 -10.28 -3.87 20.02
CA CYS A 109 -8.93 -4.41 20.24
C CYS A 109 -7.85 -3.49 19.67
N LEU A 110 -8.05 -3.00 18.44
CA LEU A 110 -7.13 -2.04 17.82
C LEU A 110 -7.08 -0.73 18.61
N GLN A 111 -8.24 -0.21 19.03
CA GLN A 111 -8.36 1.01 19.81
C GLN A 111 -7.70 0.87 21.18
N SER A 112 -7.98 -0.21 21.93
CA SER A 112 -7.36 -0.41 23.26
C SER A 112 -5.84 -0.59 23.17
N THR A 113 -5.35 -1.21 22.09
CA THR A 113 -3.92 -1.34 21.82
C THR A 113 -3.29 0.03 21.52
N LEU A 114 -3.91 0.84 20.67
CA LEU A 114 -3.47 2.21 20.39
C LEU A 114 -3.45 3.06 21.65
N ASP A 115 -4.53 3.04 22.42
CA ASP A 115 -4.66 3.79 23.67
C ASP A 115 -3.62 3.35 24.72
N SER A 116 -3.17 2.08 24.71
CA SER A 116 -2.11 1.60 25.62
C SER A 116 -0.72 2.22 25.37
N LEU A 117 -0.49 2.75 24.16
CA LEU A 117 0.72 3.51 23.81
C LEU A 117 0.63 4.99 24.21
N VAL A 118 -0.51 5.42 24.74
CA VAL A 118 -0.76 6.79 25.18
C VAL A 118 -0.96 6.79 26.70
N GLU A 119 -0.28 7.71 27.39
CA GLU A 119 -0.46 7.94 28.82
C GLU A 119 -0.96 9.38 29.03
N GLY A 120 -2.26 9.53 29.31
CA GLY A 120 -2.92 10.83 29.23
C GLY A 120 -2.99 11.32 27.79
N ASP A 121 -2.35 12.46 27.51
CA ASP A 121 -2.20 13.03 26.15
C ASP A 121 -0.79 12.81 25.58
N ILE A 122 0.03 11.98 26.23
CA ILE A 122 1.45 11.78 25.87
C ILE A 122 1.65 10.40 25.26
N VAL A 123 2.14 10.35 24.02
CA VAL A 123 2.55 9.09 23.37
C VAL A 123 3.88 8.61 23.95
N LYS A 124 4.00 7.31 24.23
CA LYS A 124 5.22 6.63 24.71
C LYS A 124 6.29 6.51 23.61
N THR A 125 6.72 7.64 23.06
CA THR A 125 7.67 7.73 21.94
C THR A 125 8.99 7.01 22.23
N THR A 126 9.51 7.09 23.46
CA THR A 126 10.72 6.37 23.87
C THR A 126 10.60 4.86 23.72
N ASP A 127 9.44 4.28 24.05
CA ASP A 127 9.23 2.84 23.95
C ASP A 127 9.09 2.39 22.50
N VAL A 128 8.42 3.20 21.68
CA VAL A 128 8.38 3.01 20.22
C VAL A 128 9.79 3.08 19.62
N ILE A 129 10.60 4.07 20.00
CA ILE A 129 11.99 4.22 19.53
C ILE A 129 12.82 2.97 19.89
N LYS A 130 12.76 2.50 21.13
CA LYS A 130 13.45 1.26 21.55
C LYS A 130 12.97 0.05 20.77
N CYS A 131 11.67 -0.05 20.50
CA CYS A 131 11.12 -1.12 19.67
C CYS A 131 11.73 -1.09 18.26
N VAL A 132 11.72 0.05 17.57
CA VAL A 132 12.16 0.15 16.17
C VAL A 132 13.68 0.14 15.98
N PHE A 133 14.44 0.59 16.99
CA PHE A 133 15.91 0.63 16.98
C PHE A 133 16.53 -0.58 17.68
N ASP A 134 16.34 -0.73 18.99
CA ASP A 134 17.06 -1.74 19.80
C ASP A 134 16.59 -3.17 19.53
N TYR A 135 15.29 -3.35 19.25
CA TYR A 135 14.71 -4.66 19.01
C TYR A 135 14.63 -5.01 17.52
N LEU A 136 13.97 -4.17 16.71
CA LEU A 136 13.71 -4.47 15.30
C LEU A 136 14.90 -4.14 14.39
N GLY A 137 15.77 -3.19 14.77
CA GLY A 137 16.91 -2.77 13.94
C GLY A 137 16.52 -2.17 12.59
N ILE A 138 15.29 -1.65 12.46
CA ILE A 138 14.75 -1.09 11.20
C ILE A 138 15.15 0.38 11.05
N ILE A 139 15.12 1.11 12.15
CA ILE A 139 15.59 2.49 12.26
C ILE A 139 16.95 2.44 12.93
N TYR A 140 17.94 3.17 12.43
CA TYR A 140 19.20 3.37 13.15
C TYR A 140 19.30 4.79 13.68
N GLN A 141 19.93 4.92 14.84
CA GLN A 141 20.25 6.20 15.47
C GLN A 141 21.73 6.50 15.29
N TYR A 142 22.06 7.72 14.87
CA TYR A 142 23.44 8.18 14.73
C TYR A 142 23.57 9.65 15.16
N GLN A 143 24.81 10.10 15.33
CA GLN A 143 25.12 11.47 15.72
C GLN A 143 25.92 12.18 14.63
N ILE A 144 25.58 13.43 14.37
CA ILE A 144 26.37 14.33 13.53
C ILE A 144 26.99 15.43 14.39
N ASN A 145 28.13 15.98 13.96
CA ASN A 145 28.84 17.03 14.71
C ASN A 145 28.47 18.46 14.27
N GLU A 146 27.37 18.60 13.54
CA GLU A 146 26.90 19.84 12.94
C GLU A 146 25.58 20.29 13.56
N GLY A 147 25.37 21.61 13.66
CA GLY A 147 24.14 22.18 14.22
C GLY A 147 24.07 22.20 15.75
N SER A 148 22.89 22.55 16.25
CA SER A 148 22.63 22.64 17.69
C SER A 148 22.72 21.26 18.34
N TYR A 149 23.16 21.18 19.60
CA TYR A 149 23.35 19.88 20.29
C TYR A 149 22.10 19.00 20.29
N VAL A 150 20.91 19.60 20.34
CA VAL A 150 19.62 18.91 20.33
C VAL A 150 19.33 18.25 18.97
N GLU A 151 19.85 18.82 17.88
CA GLU A 151 19.61 18.34 16.51
C GLU A 151 20.66 17.33 16.01
N ARG A 152 21.67 17.02 16.84
CA ARG A 152 22.77 16.13 16.45
C ARG A 152 22.35 14.67 16.40
N VAL A 153 21.37 14.27 17.20
CA VAL A 153 20.82 12.92 17.17
C VAL A 153 19.89 12.79 15.97
N ARG A 154 20.22 11.87 15.07
CA ARG A 154 19.52 11.62 13.82
C ARG A 154 18.98 10.20 13.78
N TYR A 155 17.82 10.06 13.16
CA TYR A 155 17.12 8.80 12.90
C TYR A 155 16.91 8.62 11.41
N ALA A 156 17.14 7.40 10.94
CA ALA A 156 16.96 7.02 9.54
C ALA A 156 16.64 5.54 9.42
N PHE A 157 15.98 5.14 8.33
CA PHE A 157 15.88 3.72 8.00
C PHE A 157 17.27 3.15 7.73
N CYS A 158 17.55 1.95 8.26
CA CYS A 158 18.84 1.30 8.05
C CYS A 158 19.08 0.89 6.59
N HIS A 159 18.01 0.75 5.80
CA HIS A 159 18.05 0.48 4.37
C HIS A 159 16.88 1.17 3.65
N HIS A 160 17.13 1.74 2.46
CA HIS A 160 16.08 2.40 1.66
C HIS A 160 14.94 1.44 1.32
N SER A 161 15.23 0.17 1.01
CA SER A 161 14.17 -0.82 0.77
C SER A 161 13.26 -1.07 1.96
N PHE A 162 13.69 -0.84 3.22
CA PHE A 162 12.78 -0.90 4.36
C PHE A 162 11.88 0.34 4.40
N ARG A 163 12.42 1.54 4.16
CA ARG A 163 11.61 2.77 4.01
C ARG A 163 10.51 2.55 2.98
N ASP A 164 10.89 2.10 1.77
CA ASP A 164 9.98 1.95 0.64
C ASP A 164 8.95 0.85 0.91
N TYR A 165 9.37 -0.27 1.52
CA TYR A 165 8.47 -1.33 1.96
C TYR A 165 7.45 -0.83 2.98
N PHE A 166 7.89 -0.14 4.04
CA PHE A 166 6.97 0.35 5.07
C PHE A 166 6.03 1.43 4.50
N SER A 167 6.50 2.29 3.59
CA SER A 167 5.61 3.20 2.85
C SER A 167 4.55 2.47 2.02
N ALA A 168 4.95 1.40 1.30
CA ALA A 168 4.02 0.56 0.57
C ALA A 168 3.01 -0.13 1.50
N ILE A 169 3.45 -0.62 2.67
CA ILE A 169 2.56 -1.19 3.68
C ILE A 169 1.53 -0.18 4.16
N TRP A 170 1.89 1.09 4.37
CA TRP A 170 0.92 2.12 4.77
C TRP A 170 -0.22 2.22 3.75
N THR A 171 0.15 2.23 2.47
CA THR A 171 -0.80 2.24 1.35
C THR A 171 -1.66 0.98 1.36
N VAL A 172 -1.05 -0.20 1.53
CA VAL A 172 -1.75 -1.49 1.61
C VAL A 172 -2.77 -1.51 2.74
N GLN A 173 -2.44 -1.03 3.95
CA GLN A 173 -3.40 -1.04 5.06
C GLN A 173 -4.60 -0.11 4.78
N LEU A 174 -4.37 1.03 4.12
CA LEU A 174 -5.45 1.92 3.69
C LEU A 174 -6.33 1.23 2.64
N LEU A 175 -5.74 0.55 1.65
CA LEU A 175 -6.49 -0.21 0.65
C LEU A 175 -7.34 -1.32 1.28
N ARG A 176 -6.79 -2.05 2.26
CA ARG A 176 -7.53 -3.09 3.01
C ARG A 176 -8.74 -2.53 3.76
N MET A 177 -8.62 -1.31 4.29
CA MET A 177 -9.73 -0.65 4.98
C MET A 177 -10.76 -0.04 4.03
N LEU A 178 -10.38 0.31 2.81
CA LEU A 178 -11.19 1.08 1.87
C LEU A 178 -12.64 0.54 1.70
N PRO A 179 -12.89 -0.78 1.61
CA PRO A 179 -14.25 -1.32 1.52
C PRO A 179 -15.12 -1.08 2.76
N GLN A 180 -14.50 -0.89 3.92
CA GLN A 180 -15.19 -0.71 5.22
C GLN A 180 -15.41 0.76 5.59
N VAL A 181 -14.80 1.68 4.85
CA VAL A 181 -14.79 3.10 5.17
C VAL A 181 -15.99 3.81 4.55
N ASN A 182 -16.58 4.75 5.29
CA ASN A 182 -17.62 5.61 4.75
C ASN A 182 -17.02 6.48 3.62
N PRO A 183 -17.60 6.51 2.41
CA PRO A 183 -17.10 7.33 1.30
C PRO A 183 -16.83 8.80 1.64
N SER A 184 -17.55 9.37 2.61
CA SER A 184 -17.34 10.75 3.07
C SER A 184 -16.00 10.99 3.78
N LYS A 185 -15.31 9.95 4.25
CA LYS A 185 -13.94 10.02 4.81
C LYS A 185 -12.85 10.00 3.73
N PHE A 186 -13.23 9.61 2.51
CA PHE A 186 -12.35 9.72 1.36
C PHE A 186 -12.27 11.16 0.85
N ILE A 187 -13.38 11.90 0.95
CA ILE A 187 -13.46 13.30 0.56
C ILE A 187 -12.49 14.13 1.42
N ILE A 188 -11.61 14.87 0.75
CA ILE A 188 -10.67 15.80 1.38
C ILE A 188 -11.48 16.99 1.92
N LYS A 189 -11.68 17.09 3.24
CA LYS A 189 -12.67 18.01 3.84
C LYS A 189 -12.19 19.43 4.13
N SER A 190 -10.89 19.69 4.26
CA SER A 190 -10.27 21.02 4.38
C SER A 190 -8.77 20.83 4.67
N GLU A 191 -8.00 21.91 4.69
CA GLU A 191 -6.57 21.91 5.07
C GLU A 191 -6.29 21.49 6.53
N GLU A 192 -7.32 21.36 7.38
CA GLU A 192 -7.15 21.21 8.84
C GLU A 192 -7.00 19.76 9.33
N SER A 193 -7.37 18.74 8.55
CA SER A 193 -7.08 17.34 8.87
C SER A 193 -5.86 16.87 8.08
N ASP A 194 -4.81 16.49 8.82
CA ASP A 194 -3.57 15.99 8.23
C ASP A 194 -3.75 14.62 7.55
N ALA A 195 -4.73 13.82 8.00
CA ALA A 195 -4.89 12.41 7.62
C ALA A 195 -6.26 12.13 6.97
N SER A 196 -6.27 11.94 5.65
CA SER A 196 -7.44 11.41 4.92
C SER A 196 -7.04 10.34 3.92
N TYR A 197 -8.00 9.45 3.61
CA TYR A 197 -7.82 8.43 2.57
C TYR A 197 -7.52 9.08 1.22
N GLY A 198 -8.30 10.10 0.82
CA GLY A 198 -8.12 10.80 -0.45
C GLY A 198 -6.75 11.48 -0.57
N LYS A 199 -6.28 12.15 0.50
CA LYS A 199 -4.96 12.81 0.52
C LYS A 199 -3.80 11.83 0.37
N THR A 200 -3.97 10.58 0.80
CA THR A 200 -2.90 9.58 0.73
C THR A 200 -2.97 8.73 -0.53
N LEU A 201 -4.17 8.38 -0.97
CA LEU A 201 -4.38 7.40 -2.04
C LEU A 201 -4.65 8.04 -3.41
N ASN A 202 -5.08 9.31 -3.46
CA ASN A 202 -5.71 9.89 -4.64
C ASN A 202 -5.21 11.31 -4.99
N THR A 203 -3.97 11.64 -4.63
CA THR A 203 -3.37 12.96 -4.95
C THR A 203 -2.33 12.90 -6.04
N SER A 204 -1.74 11.72 -6.30
CA SER A 204 -0.68 11.54 -7.29
C SER A 204 -0.61 10.10 -7.76
N PHE A 205 0.01 9.90 -8.92
CA PHE A 205 0.43 8.56 -9.35
C PHE A 205 1.53 8.03 -8.43
N TRP A 206 1.51 6.73 -8.17
CA TRP A 206 2.56 6.04 -7.43
C TRP A 206 3.76 5.80 -8.36
N SER A 207 4.97 5.82 -7.78
CA SER A 207 6.18 5.42 -8.51
C SER A 207 6.09 3.95 -8.93
N LEU A 208 6.84 3.58 -9.97
CA LEU A 208 6.90 2.19 -10.43
C LEU A 208 7.33 1.24 -9.31
N GLU A 209 8.28 1.66 -8.47
CA GLU A 209 8.76 0.91 -7.33
C GLU A 209 7.66 0.67 -6.29
N LYS A 210 6.83 1.69 -6.01
CA LYS A 210 5.70 1.57 -5.08
C LYS A 210 4.59 0.69 -5.66
N VAL A 211 4.28 0.87 -6.94
CA VAL A 211 3.34 0.00 -7.69
C VAL A 211 3.77 -1.46 -7.62
N ALA A 212 5.06 -1.72 -7.84
CA ALA A 212 5.67 -3.04 -7.77
C ALA A 212 5.56 -3.63 -6.36
N LEU A 213 6.00 -2.89 -5.34
CA LEU A 213 5.96 -3.36 -3.94
C LEU A 213 4.54 -3.68 -3.48
N ILE A 214 3.56 -2.82 -3.79
CA ILE A 214 2.15 -3.06 -3.44
C ILE A 214 1.65 -4.35 -4.13
N SER A 215 1.93 -4.51 -5.42
CA SER A 215 1.56 -5.70 -6.19
C SER A 215 2.18 -6.98 -5.64
N GLU A 216 3.46 -6.92 -5.25
CA GLU A 216 4.21 -8.03 -4.66
C GLU A 216 3.70 -8.39 -3.25
N ILE A 217 3.53 -7.41 -2.37
CA ILE A 217 2.97 -7.60 -1.02
C ILE A 217 1.58 -8.27 -1.10
N LEU A 218 0.76 -7.83 -2.04
CA LEU A 218 -0.58 -8.36 -2.26
C LEU A 218 -0.60 -9.65 -3.12
N MET A 219 0.56 -10.18 -3.48
CA MET A 219 0.74 -11.45 -4.19
C MET A 219 -0.01 -11.51 -5.53
N GLU A 220 -0.14 -10.37 -6.21
CA GLU A 220 -1.02 -10.20 -7.36
C GLU A 220 -0.59 -11.03 -8.57
N HIS A 221 0.69 -11.39 -8.66
CA HIS A 221 1.20 -12.35 -9.65
C HIS A 221 0.55 -13.73 -9.54
N ARG A 222 0.06 -14.12 -8.36
CA ARG A 222 -0.68 -15.37 -8.13
C ARG A 222 -2.13 -15.30 -8.64
N ASN A 223 -2.65 -14.10 -8.85
CA ASN A 223 -3.96 -13.87 -9.47
C ASN A 223 -3.90 -13.87 -11.01
N LYS A 224 -2.72 -14.13 -11.60
CA LYS A 224 -2.55 -14.14 -13.04
C LYS A 224 -3.40 -15.24 -13.70
N PRO A 225 -4.20 -14.91 -14.73
CA PRO A 225 -4.94 -15.92 -15.48
C PRO A 225 -4.02 -16.95 -16.12
N TYR A 226 -4.44 -18.22 -16.13
CA TYR A 226 -3.70 -19.31 -16.76
C TYR A 226 -4.59 -20.12 -17.72
N LEU A 227 -3.95 -20.71 -18.72
CA LEU A 227 -4.59 -21.60 -19.69
C LEU A 227 -4.52 -23.05 -19.18
N GLU A 228 -5.67 -23.65 -18.90
CA GLU A 228 -5.77 -25.09 -18.65
C GLU A 228 -5.69 -25.84 -19.98
N LYS A 229 -4.49 -26.37 -20.28
CA LYS A 229 -4.18 -26.98 -21.58
C LYS A 229 -5.08 -28.15 -21.95
N GLN A 230 -5.61 -28.88 -20.97
CA GLN A 230 -6.44 -30.07 -21.23
C GLN A 230 -7.81 -29.70 -21.82
N ILE A 231 -8.39 -28.59 -21.37
CA ILE A 231 -9.72 -28.13 -21.79
C ILE A 231 -9.60 -26.98 -22.82
N GLY A 232 -8.44 -26.33 -22.91
CA GLY A 232 -8.21 -25.17 -23.77
C GLY A 232 -8.94 -23.91 -23.28
N ASN A 233 -9.26 -23.86 -21.99
CA ASN A 233 -9.96 -22.75 -21.37
C ASN A 233 -9.05 -21.96 -20.43
N TRP A 234 -9.30 -20.66 -20.32
CA TRP A 234 -8.61 -19.79 -19.38
C TRP A 234 -9.36 -19.74 -18.05
N TYR A 235 -8.61 -19.58 -16.97
CA TYR A 235 -9.14 -19.45 -15.62
C TYR A 235 -8.37 -18.37 -14.86
N THR A 236 -9.05 -17.73 -13.91
CA THR A 236 -8.40 -16.94 -12.87
C THR A 236 -8.30 -17.82 -11.63
N PRO A 237 -7.11 -17.97 -11.02
CA PRO A 237 -6.97 -18.63 -9.73
C PRO A 237 -7.93 -18.04 -8.69
N LYS A 238 -8.45 -18.87 -7.79
CA LYS A 238 -9.17 -18.35 -6.63
C LYS A 238 -8.15 -17.80 -5.63
N PRO A 239 -8.41 -16.65 -4.98
CA PRO A 239 -7.55 -16.16 -3.94
C PRO A 239 -7.33 -17.18 -2.83
N ASP A 240 -6.08 -17.50 -2.53
CA ASP A 240 -5.71 -18.43 -1.45
C ASP A 240 -5.57 -17.73 -0.09
N ASN A 241 -5.51 -16.39 -0.09
CA ASN A 241 -5.38 -15.55 1.09
C ASN A 241 -6.02 -14.18 0.90
N ASP A 242 -6.25 -13.48 2.00
CA ASP A 242 -6.91 -12.18 2.01
C ASP A 242 -6.10 -11.11 1.25
N GLU A 243 -4.76 -11.23 1.22
CA GLU A 243 -3.89 -10.28 0.50
C GLU A 243 -4.21 -10.22 -1.00
N GLN A 244 -4.46 -11.38 -1.62
CA GLN A 244 -4.80 -11.48 -3.04
C GLN A 244 -6.14 -10.82 -3.41
N ALA A 245 -7.03 -10.57 -2.45
CA ALA A 245 -8.34 -9.95 -2.71
C ALA A 245 -8.30 -8.42 -2.68
N VAL A 246 -7.31 -7.82 -2.01
CA VAL A 246 -7.30 -6.39 -1.65
C VAL A 246 -7.46 -5.45 -2.84
N LEU A 247 -6.73 -5.67 -3.94
CA LEU A 247 -6.82 -4.78 -5.12
C LEU A 247 -8.19 -4.86 -5.80
N ALA A 248 -8.79 -6.06 -5.86
CA ALA A 248 -10.11 -6.25 -6.44
C ALA A 248 -11.22 -5.62 -5.56
N GLU A 249 -11.11 -5.77 -4.24
CA GLU A 249 -12.03 -5.15 -3.29
C GLU A 249 -11.90 -3.62 -3.28
N ALA A 250 -10.68 -3.09 -3.42
CA ALA A 250 -10.45 -1.65 -3.56
C ALA A 250 -11.07 -1.10 -4.85
N LEU A 251 -11.00 -1.83 -5.97
CA LEU A 251 -11.72 -1.46 -7.21
C LEU A 251 -13.24 -1.47 -7.02
N ASP A 252 -13.79 -2.42 -6.25
CA ASP A 252 -15.22 -2.40 -5.92
C ASP A 252 -15.61 -1.18 -5.09
N ALA A 253 -14.79 -0.81 -4.10
CA ALA A 253 -14.99 0.39 -3.32
C ALA A 253 -14.96 1.67 -4.19
N CYS A 254 -14.10 1.70 -5.22
CA CYS A 254 -14.01 2.81 -6.18
C CYS A 254 -15.34 3.11 -6.87
N ARG A 255 -16.20 2.10 -7.13
CA ARG A 255 -17.51 2.29 -7.77
C ARG A 255 -18.45 3.17 -6.95
N LYS A 256 -18.34 3.14 -5.63
CA LYS A 256 -19.13 4.01 -4.74
C LYS A 256 -18.48 5.38 -4.56
N LEU A 257 -17.17 5.47 -4.78
CA LEU A 257 -16.40 6.70 -4.62
C LEU A 257 -16.52 7.60 -5.87
N CYS A 258 -16.52 7.03 -7.08
CA CYS A 258 -16.62 7.79 -8.32
C CYS A 258 -17.94 8.58 -8.44
N GLU A 259 -19.01 8.14 -7.76
CA GLU A 259 -20.27 8.89 -7.66
C GLU A 259 -20.14 10.20 -6.85
N LYS A 260 -19.08 10.34 -6.04
CA LYS A 260 -18.95 11.42 -5.03
C LYS A 260 -17.74 12.32 -5.23
N THR A 261 -16.69 11.81 -5.85
CA THR A 261 -15.44 12.54 -6.06
C THR A 261 -14.67 11.93 -7.22
N ASP A 262 -13.82 12.74 -7.83
CA ASP A 262 -12.81 12.24 -8.77
C ASP A 262 -11.82 11.33 -8.03
N ILE A 263 -11.58 10.15 -8.60
CA ILE A 263 -10.71 9.10 -8.07
C ILE A 263 -9.68 8.59 -9.08
N HIS A 264 -9.41 9.36 -10.15
CA HIS A 264 -8.60 8.88 -11.26
C HIS A 264 -7.19 8.43 -10.84
N TYR A 265 -6.55 9.13 -9.89
CA TYR A 265 -5.24 8.73 -9.37
C TYR A 265 -5.30 7.37 -8.68
N LEU A 266 -6.22 7.17 -7.73
CA LEU A 266 -6.38 5.89 -7.04
C LEU A 266 -6.68 4.77 -8.04
N GLN A 267 -7.60 5.01 -8.96
CA GLN A 267 -8.00 3.99 -9.93
C GLN A 267 -6.82 3.58 -10.83
N GLU A 268 -6.07 4.53 -11.37
CA GLU A 268 -4.92 4.23 -12.23
C GLU A 268 -3.79 3.53 -11.44
N ASN A 269 -3.59 3.93 -10.20
CA ASN A 269 -2.64 3.29 -9.29
C ASN A 269 -3.02 1.82 -9.01
N LEU A 270 -4.30 1.54 -8.76
CA LEU A 270 -4.81 0.17 -8.59
C LEU A 270 -4.62 -0.65 -9.86
N LEU A 271 -4.98 -0.11 -11.03
CA LEU A 271 -4.81 -0.81 -12.31
C LEU A 271 -3.34 -1.08 -12.62
N SER A 272 -2.47 -0.12 -12.32
CA SER A 272 -1.02 -0.27 -12.47
C SER A 272 -0.46 -1.39 -11.58
N SER A 273 -0.91 -1.49 -10.32
CA SER A 273 -0.50 -2.59 -9.41
C SER A 273 -1.03 -3.95 -9.86
N ILE A 274 -2.26 -4.02 -10.39
CA ILE A 274 -2.82 -5.25 -10.98
C ILE A 274 -2.01 -5.66 -12.22
N LEU A 275 -1.77 -4.70 -13.12
CA LEU A 275 -1.04 -4.92 -14.35
C LEU A 275 0.41 -5.32 -14.08
N TYR A 276 1.06 -4.74 -13.07
CA TYR A 276 2.42 -5.14 -12.68
C TYR A 276 2.48 -6.61 -12.28
N GLY A 277 1.54 -7.09 -11.46
CA GLY A 277 1.54 -8.48 -10.98
C GLY A 277 1.10 -9.47 -12.05
N ARG A 278 -0.07 -9.24 -12.66
CA ARG A 278 -0.67 -10.17 -13.64
C ARG A 278 -0.02 -10.08 -15.03
N LYS A 279 0.53 -8.93 -15.39
CA LYS A 279 0.96 -8.55 -16.76
C LYS A 279 -0.17 -8.48 -17.79
N GLU A 280 -1.42 -8.59 -17.34
CA GLU A 280 -2.63 -8.48 -18.15
C GLU A 280 -3.85 -8.16 -17.27
N LEU A 281 -4.96 -7.72 -17.88
CA LEU A 281 -6.22 -7.38 -17.20
C LEU A 281 -7.37 -8.35 -17.53
N THR A 282 -7.10 -9.46 -18.21
CA THR A 282 -8.11 -10.50 -18.47
C THR A 282 -8.79 -10.92 -17.16
N TYR A 283 -10.13 -11.00 -17.15
CA TYR A 283 -10.99 -11.27 -15.97
C TYR A 283 -11.03 -10.20 -14.88
N VAL A 284 -10.35 -9.07 -15.05
CA VAL A 284 -10.53 -7.93 -14.13
C VAL A 284 -11.91 -7.32 -14.35
N ASP A 285 -12.59 -6.98 -13.26
CA ASP A 285 -13.90 -6.38 -13.30
C ASP A 285 -13.82 -4.86 -13.19
N LEU A 286 -14.00 -4.16 -14.31
CA LEU A 286 -13.91 -2.70 -14.40
C LEU A 286 -15.28 -2.05 -14.65
N HIS A 287 -16.37 -2.76 -14.34
CA HIS A 287 -17.71 -2.26 -14.61
C HIS A 287 -18.00 -0.98 -13.81
N GLY A 288 -18.74 -0.05 -14.45
CA GLY A 288 -19.20 1.19 -13.82
C GLY A 288 -18.12 2.17 -13.38
N LEU A 289 -16.85 1.93 -13.75
CA LEU A 289 -15.73 2.82 -13.42
C LEU A 289 -15.55 3.92 -14.47
N ASP A 290 -15.09 5.09 -14.04
CA ASP A 290 -14.67 6.16 -14.95
C ASP A 290 -13.20 5.99 -15.32
N LEU A 291 -12.93 5.29 -16.42
CA LEU A 291 -11.60 4.94 -16.91
C LEU A 291 -11.07 5.96 -17.92
N SER A 292 -11.65 7.16 -18.00
CA SER A 292 -11.28 8.20 -18.98
C SER A 292 -9.80 8.63 -18.89
N HIS A 293 -9.17 8.46 -17.73
CA HIS A 293 -7.77 8.77 -17.48
C HIS A 293 -6.82 7.56 -17.51
N SER A 294 -7.35 6.36 -17.79
CA SER A 294 -6.58 5.12 -17.77
C SER A 294 -6.00 4.76 -19.14
N ASN A 295 -4.85 4.10 -19.13
CA ASN A 295 -4.18 3.65 -20.35
C ASN A 295 -4.24 2.13 -20.53
N PHE A 296 -4.86 1.71 -21.63
CA PHE A 296 -4.98 0.31 -22.08
C PHE A 296 -4.20 0.04 -23.36
N PHE A 297 -3.39 0.99 -23.85
CA PHE A 297 -2.53 0.77 -25.01
C PHE A 297 -1.56 -0.39 -24.74
N ASN A 298 -1.56 -1.38 -25.64
CA ASN A 298 -0.75 -2.59 -25.54
C ASN A 298 -1.01 -3.41 -24.25
N VAL A 299 -2.16 -3.23 -23.59
CA VAL A 299 -2.58 -4.02 -22.44
C VAL A 299 -3.49 -5.16 -22.91
N ILE A 300 -3.18 -6.38 -22.46
CA ILE A 300 -4.01 -7.55 -22.77
C ILE A 300 -5.24 -7.54 -21.87
N CYS A 301 -6.41 -7.22 -22.45
CA CYS A 301 -7.71 -7.23 -21.75
C CYS A 301 -8.59 -8.41 -22.15
N SER A 302 -8.16 -9.26 -23.10
CA SER A 302 -8.93 -10.44 -23.49
C SER A 302 -8.05 -11.56 -24.03
N ARG A 303 -8.54 -12.79 -23.90
CA ARG A 303 -7.94 -14.01 -24.42
C ARG A 303 -8.97 -14.83 -25.19
N LYS A 304 -8.50 -15.55 -26.21
CA LYS A 304 -9.30 -16.58 -26.89
C LYS A 304 -9.30 -17.86 -26.05
N SER A 305 -10.48 -18.42 -25.83
CA SER A 305 -10.76 -19.67 -25.11
C SER A 305 -11.48 -20.67 -26.04
N CYS A 306 -11.53 -21.94 -25.66
CA CYS A 306 -12.35 -22.97 -26.31
C CYS A 306 -13.86 -22.64 -26.30
N PHE A 307 -14.36 -21.90 -25.29
CA PHE A 307 -15.77 -21.50 -25.18
C PHE A 307 -16.06 -20.10 -25.75
N GLY A 308 -15.09 -19.45 -26.40
CA GLY A 308 -15.27 -18.13 -27.00
C GLY A 308 -14.16 -17.15 -26.61
N LYS A 309 -14.53 -15.91 -26.29
CA LYS A 309 -13.59 -14.90 -25.78
C LYS A 309 -13.88 -14.66 -24.30
N VAL A 310 -12.82 -14.59 -23.51
CA VAL A 310 -12.86 -14.17 -22.11
C VAL A 310 -12.12 -12.85 -22.00
N GLY A 311 -12.58 -11.95 -21.15
CA GLY A 311 -11.98 -10.63 -21.08
C GLY A 311 -12.37 -9.85 -19.83
N THR A 312 -11.78 -8.68 -19.73
CA THR A 312 -12.11 -7.65 -18.74
C THR A 312 -13.57 -7.21 -18.90
N ASN A 313 -14.26 -7.00 -17.78
CA ASN A 313 -15.63 -6.50 -17.81
C ASN A 313 -15.62 -4.97 -17.84
N PHE A 314 -15.89 -4.37 -18.99
CA PHE A 314 -16.02 -2.92 -19.16
C PHE A 314 -17.48 -2.43 -19.15
N SER A 315 -18.43 -3.26 -18.70
CA SER A 315 -19.85 -2.91 -18.78
C SER A 315 -20.16 -1.62 -18.01
N GLY A 316 -20.70 -0.61 -18.69
CA GLY A 316 -21.02 0.68 -18.08
C GLY A 316 -19.80 1.52 -17.65
N ALA A 317 -18.57 1.12 -18.02
CA ALA A 317 -17.39 1.93 -17.78
C ALA A 317 -17.34 3.12 -18.75
N VAL A 318 -16.79 4.26 -18.31
CA VAL A 318 -16.51 5.42 -19.17
C VAL A 318 -15.10 5.25 -19.74
N LEU A 319 -14.97 5.27 -21.07
CA LEU A 319 -13.70 5.12 -21.79
C LEU A 319 -13.62 6.18 -22.88
N HIS A 320 -12.43 6.76 -23.05
CA HIS A 320 -12.13 7.69 -24.13
C HIS A 320 -11.24 7.00 -25.18
N GLU A 321 -11.23 7.52 -26.41
CA GLU A 321 -10.37 6.99 -27.47
C GLU A 321 -8.88 7.03 -27.09
N ASP A 322 -8.49 8.09 -26.37
CA ASP A 322 -7.13 8.29 -25.86
C ASP A 322 -6.63 7.20 -24.91
N CYS A 323 -7.54 6.45 -24.28
CA CYS A 323 -7.19 5.31 -23.45
C CYS A 323 -6.46 4.19 -24.24
N PHE A 324 -6.56 4.19 -25.56
CA PHE A 324 -5.93 3.21 -26.44
C PHE A 324 -4.82 3.79 -27.31
N HIS A 325 -4.39 5.03 -27.02
CA HIS A 325 -3.27 5.67 -27.69
C HIS A 325 -1.97 5.49 -26.87
N PRO A 326 -0.81 5.32 -27.53
CA PRO A 326 0.46 5.31 -26.82
C PRO A 326 0.64 6.65 -26.11
N GLN A 327 0.88 6.60 -24.80
CA GLN A 327 1.35 7.74 -24.00
C GLN A 327 2.81 8.07 -24.36
N ASN A 328 3.10 8.40 -25.62
CA ASN A 328 4.41 8.90 -26.02
C ASN A 328 4.55 10.32 -25.45
N HIS A 329 5.45 10.49 -24.47
CA HIS A 329 5.93 11.76 -23.87
C HIS A 329 5.05 12.42 -22.79
N GLN A 330 4.91 11.82 -21.61
CA GLN A 330 4.69 12.60 -20.37
C GLN A 330 5.98 12.95 -19.62
N ASP A 331 7.14 12.42 -20.04
CA ASP A 331 8.45 12.96 -19.69
C ASP A 331 9.04 13.73 -20.90
N ASN A 332 9.18 15.05 -20.73
CA ASN A 332 9.75 16.04 -21.66
C ASN A 332 8.92 16.41 -22.90
N ILE A 333 8.02 17.38 -22.73
CA ILE A 333 7.70 18.34 -23.79
C ILE A 333 8.59 19.58 -23.56
N ILE A 334 9.73 19.64 -24.25
CA ILE A 334 10.47 20.88 -24.48
C ILE A 334 10.08 21.33 -25.90
N GLU A 335 9.27 22.38 -25.97
CA GLU A 335 8.82 23.10 -27.18
C GLU A 335 8.01 22.34 -28.26
N TYR A 336 6.88 22.92 -28.65
CA TYR A 336 6.24 22.67 -29.93
C TYR A 336 6.46 23.88 -30.86
N ILE A 337 6.97 23.63 -32.08
CA ILE A 337 6.88 24.59 -33.20
C ILE A 337 5.75 24.12 -34.12
N TYR A 338 4.69 24.92 -34.23
CA TYR A 338 3.68 24.74 -35.28
C TYR A 338 4.24 25.28 -36.61
N TYR A 339 4.26 24.45 -37.64
CA TYR A 339 4.28 24.94 -39.01
C TYR A 339 2.83 25.11 -39.48
N GLU A 340 2.38 26.36 -39.59
CA GLU A 340 1.15 26.69 -40.32
C GLU A 340 1.31 26.22 -41.77
N LYS A 341 0.47 25.27 -42.18
CA LYS A 341 0.23 25.02 -43.60
C LYS A 341 -0.76 26.08 -44.07
N SER A 342 -0.23 27.12 -44.70
CA SER A 342 -0.98 28.10 -45.48
C SER A 342 -1.95 27.39 -46.43
N ALA A 343 -3.23 27.72 -46.30
CA ALA A 343 -4.29 27.28 -47.19
C ALA A 343 -3.92 27.63 -48.64
N LEU A 344 -3.95 26.62 -49.53
CA LEU A 344 -3.94 26.84 -50.96
C LEU A 344 -5.39 26.92 -51.44
N LEU A 345 -5.70 28.06 -52.05
CA LEU A 345 -6.88 28.42 -52.83
C LEU A 345 -7.23 27.39 -53.92
#